data_AF-A0A087VJD5-F1
#
_entry.id   AF-A0A087VJD5-F1
#
_cell.length_a   1.000
_cell.length_b   1.000
_cell.length_c   1.000
_cell.angle_alpha   90.00
_cell.angle_beta   90.00
_cell.angle_gamma   90.00
#
_symmetry.space_group_name_H-M   'P 1'
#
loop_
_entity.id
_entity.type
_entity.pdbx_description
1 polymer ?
#
loop_
_entity_poly.entity_id
_entity_poly.type
_entity_poly.pdbx_seq_one_letter_code
_entity_poly.pdbx_strand_id
1 'polypeptide(L)'
;YMEGLSFISRMVDHSDPLQDPVICNMISRLKCRTGPSNDKYTPVTIEVLRSLLGTLESVCCSPYECILFRAMFTVAFFGALHIEEMVTNHQNIVQPDLLHLSDLQLTERSANLCLHTSHMGQERYLIQLRLSKEIWVCPVEALRIYVAARPQGEGPLFVHSDSMAVTKREFLTVFRRALGLAGLPPNQYGVHSFWLG
;
A
#
# COMPACT_ATOMS: atom_id res chain seq x y z
N TYR A 1 20.54 -9.40 19.35
CA TYR A 1 20.64 -7.98 18.94
C TYR A 1 19.55 -7.15 19.60
N MET A 2 18.26 -7.44 19.37
CA MET A 2 17.12 -6.69 19.97
C MET A 2 17.13 -6.65 21.51
N GLU A 3 17.36 -7.80 22.17
CA GLU A 3 17.53 -7.87 23.63
C GLU A 3 18.67 -6.98 24.15
N GLY A 4 19.72 -6.76 23.34
CA GLY A 4 20.82 -5.88 23.69
C GLY A 4 20.43 -4.40 23.66
N LEU A 5 19.55 -3.98 22.75
CA LEU A 5 19.03 -2.61 22.70
C LEU A 5 18.12 -2.31 23.90
N SER A 6 17.25 -3.24 24.28
CA SER A 6 16.43 -3.12 25.51
C SER A 6 17.30 -3.08 26.77
N PHE A 7 18.36 -3.90 26.82
CA PHE A 7 19.30 -3.89 27.95
C PHE A 7 20.06 -2.56 28.06
N ILE A 8 20.55 -2.02 26.93
CA ILE A 8 21.25 -0.73 26.91
C ILE A 8 20.31 0.42 27.28
N SER A 9 19.07 0.43 26.78
CA SER A 9 18.09 1.46 27.14
C SER A 9 17.81 1.50 28.65
N ARG A 10 17.68 0.31 29.26
CA ARG A 10 17.49 0.16 30.72
C ARG A 10 18.71 0.59 31.53
N MET A 11 19.93 0.46 31.01
CA MET A 11 21.14 0.96 31.69
C MET A 11 21.28 2.48 31.64
N VAL A 12 20.66 3.15 30.65
CA VAL A 12 20.80 4.59 30.41
C VAL A 12 19.58 5.37 30.95
N ASP A 13 18.72 4.73 31.75
CA ASP A 13 17.48 5.31 32.31
C ASP A 13 16.53 5.90 31.23
N HIS A 14 16.56 5.32 30.03
CA HIS A 14 15.65 5.65 28.94
C HIS A 14 14.59 4.57 28.76
N SER A 15 13.36 5.01 28.48
CA SER A 15 12.21 4.16 28.15
C SER A 15 12.59 3.16 27.06
N ASP A 16 12.35 1.87 27.32
CA ASP A 16 12.71 0.81 26.39
C ASP A 16 11.94 0.98 25.07
N PRO A 17 12.61 1.23 23.94
CA PRO A 17 11.94 1.38 22.64
C PRO A 17 11.23 0.09 22.21
N LEU A 18 11.54 -1.05 22.81
CA LEU A 18 10.87 -2.33 22.55
C LEU A 18 9.58 -2.51 23.37
N GLN A 19 9.20 -1.56 24.22
CA GLN A 19 7.87 -1.53 24.84
C GLN A 19 6.89 -0.62 24.10
N ASP A 20 7.39 0.23 23.21
CA ASP A 20 6.54 1.06 22.35
C ASP A 20 5.80 0.14 21.35
N PRO A 21 4.45 0.17 21.33
CA PRO A 21 3.66 -0.68 20.45
C PRO A 21 3.90 -0.39 18.96
N VAL A 22 4.20 0.87 18.60
CA VAL A 22 4.53 1.29 17.23
C VAL A 22 5.86 0.69 16.80
N ILE A 23 6.88 0.78 17.65
CA ILE A 23 8.20 0.21 17.37
C ILE A 23 8.12 -1.32 17.32
N CYS A 24 7.39 -1.94 18.25
CA CYS A 24 7.11 -3.39 18.22
C CYS A 24 6.44 -3.83 16.91
N ASN A 25 5.43 -3.10 16.45
CA ASN A 25 4.77 -3.41 15.18
C ASN A 25 5.67 -3.13 13.97
N MET A 26 6.52 -2.12 14.02
CA MET A 26 7.49 -1.85 12.97
C MET A 26 8.56 -2.96 12.91
N ILE A 27 8.98 -3.48 14.05
CA ILE A 27 9.89 -4.63 14.15
C ILE A 27 9.21 -5.92 13.72
N SER A 28 7.94 -6.15 14.06
CA SER A 28 7.20 -7.32 13.60
C SER A 28 7.06 -7.30 12.08
N ARG A 29 6.74 -6.12 11.49
CA ARG A 29 6.77 -5.85 10.05
C ARG A 29 8.13 -6.19 9.42
N LEU A 30 9.23 -5.81 10.06
CA LEU A 30 10.59 -6.15 9.58
C LEU A 30 10.93 -7.63 9.73
N LYS A 31 10.49 -8.29 10.81
CA LYS A 31 10.71 -9.73 11.06
C LYS A 31 9.93 -10.60 10.07
N CYS A 32 8.75 -10.17 9.61
CA CYS A 32 8.03 -10.85 8.53
C CYS A 32 8.85 -10.93 7.22
N ARG A 33 9.79 -10.02 6.98
CA ARG A 33 10.73 -10.11 5.85
C ARG A 33 11.83 -11.17 6.04
N THR A 34 12.03 -11.70 7.25
CA THR A 34 13.16 -12.58 7.60
C THR A 34 12.78 -13.95 8.17
N GLY A 35 11.54 -14.14 8.64
CA GLY A 35 11.05 -15.43 9.12
C GLY A 35 10.19 -16.17 8.09
N PRO A 36 10.04 -17.51 8.19
CA PRO A 36 9.04 -18.24 7.43
C PRO A 36 7.66 -17.82 7.96
N SER A 37 7.02 -16.85 7.32
CA SER A 37 5.66 -16.47 7.69
C SER A 37 4.74 -17.66 7.41
N ASN A 38 3.85 -17.97 8.34
CA ASN A 38 2.80 -18.97 8.18
C ASN A 38 1.70 -18.49 7.20
N ASP A 39 2.02 -17.48 6.37
CA ASP A 39 1.10 -16.82 5.48
C ASP A 39 0.91 -17.68 4.24
N LYS A 40 -0.37 -17.93 3.93
CA LYS A 40 -0.79 -18.64 2.72
C LYS A 40 -0.45 -17.88 1.43
N TYR A 41 0.02 -16.64 1.53
CA TYR A 41 0.20 -15.74 0.41
C TYR A 41 1.66 -15.41 0.14
N THR A 42 2.03 -15.42 -1.13
CA THR A 42 3.33 -15.00 -1.64
C THR A 42 3.42 -13.48 -1.68
N PRO A 43 4.56 -12.88 -1.30
CA PRO A 43 4.79 -11.44 -1.45
C PRO A 43 4.82 -11.02 -2.92
N VAL A 44 4.34 -9.81 -3.20
CA VAL A 44 4.58 -9.15 -4.49
C VAL A 44 6.02 -8.68 -4.50
N THR A 45 6.84 -9.20 -5.41
CA THR A 45 8.20 -8.71 -5.63
C THR A 45 8.21 -7.61 -6.69
N ILE A 46 9.34 -6.91 -6.85
CA ILE A 46 9.48 -5.90 -7.91
C ILE A 46 9.24 -6.48 -9.32
N GLU A 47 9.66 -7.73 -9.58
CA GLU A 47 9.43 -8.39 -10.87
C GLU A 47 7.95 -8.71 -11.11
N VAL A 48 7.26 -9.14 -10.04
CA VAL A 48 5.81 -9.33 -10.08
C VAL A 48 5.13 -7.99 -10.34
N LEU A 49 5.53 -6.92 -9.65
CA LEU A 49 4.98 -5.58 -9.88
C LEU A 49 5.16 -5.14 -11.34
N ARG A 50 6.36 -5.28 -11.91
CA ARG A 50 6.60 -4.96 -13.33
C ARG A 50 5.66 -5.73 -14.26
N SER A 51 5.51 -7.03 -14.00
CA SER A 51 4.63 -7.90 -14.78
C SER A 51 3.17 -7.46 -14.67
N LEU A 52 2.69 -7.15 -13.46
CA LEU A 52 1.34 -6.62 -13.23
C LEU A 52 1.12 -5.34 -14.05
N LEU A 53 2.02 -4.36 -13.93
CA LEU A 53 1.91 -3.09 -14.64
C LEU A 53 1.94 -3.27 -16.16
N GLY A 54 2.68 -4.25 -16.67
CA GLY A 54 2.72 -4.59 -18.10
C GLY A 54 1.43 -5.24 -18.63
N THR A 55 0.61 -5.83 -17.75
CA THR A 55 -0.66 -6.48 -18.14
C THR A 55 -1.89 -5.57 -18.02
N LEU A 56 -1.76 -4.41 -17.36
CA LEU A 56 -2.91 -3.54 -17.05
C LEU A 56 -3.71 -3.13 -18.28
N GLU A 57 -3.06 -2.81 -19.40
CA GLU A 57 -3.73 -2.42 -20.64
C GLU A 57 -4.64 -3.53 -21.22
N SER A 58 -4.39 -4.79 -20.87
CA SER A 58 -5.22 -5.93 -21.28
C SER A 58 -6.31 -6.28 -20.26
N VAL A 59 -6.21 -5.78 -19.03
CA VAL A 59 -7.16 -6.08 -17.94
C VAL A 59 -8.20 -4.99 -17.75
N CYS A 60 -7.76 -3.73 -17.85
CA CYS A 60 -8.58 -2.56 -17.60
C CYS A 60 -9.43 -2.23 -18.84
N CYS A 61 -10.64 -1.73 -18.60
CA CYS A 61 -11.62 -1.38 -19.62
C CYS A 61 -11.41 0.04 -20.17
N SER A 62 -10.61 0.88 -19.51
CA SER A 62 -10.37 2.26 -19.92
C SER A 62 -8.96 2.74 -19.60
N PRO A 63 -8.44 3.78 -20.30
CA PRO A 63 -7.15 4.38 -19.97
C PRO A 63 -7.10 4.96 -18.54
N TYR A 64 -8.21 5.51 -18.07
CA TYR A 64 -8.31 6.01 -16.69
C TYR A 64 -8.13 4.87 -15.68
N GLU A 65 -8.77 3.73 -15.93
CA GLU A 65 -8.67 2.56 -15.06
C GLU A 65 -7.22 2.03 -15.02
N CYS A 66 -6.49 2.03 -16.14
CA CYS A 66 -5.06 1.72 -16.16
C CYS A 66 -4.25 2.65 -15.24
N ILE A 67 -4.51 3.96 -15.31
CA ILE A 67 -3.84 4.97 -14.48
C ILE A 67 -4.12 4.72 -12.99
N LEU A 68 -5.39 4.49 -12.65
CA LEU A 68 -5.87 4.22 -11.30
C LEU A 68 -5.19 2.97 -10.71
N PHE A 69 -5.27 1.82 -11.39
CA PHE A 69 -4.69 0.57 -10.89
C PHE A 69 -3.17 0.58 -10.86
N ARG A 70 -2.52 1.30 -11.79
CA ARG A 70 -1.08 1.53 -11.74
C ARG A 70 -0.66 2.31 -10.50
N ALA A 71 -1.37 3.40 -10.18
CA ALA A 71 -1.11 4.16 -8.96
C ALA A 71 -1.34 3.29 -7.73
N MET A 72 -2.45 2.54 -7.66
CA MET A 72 -2.71 1.66 -6.52
C MET A 72 -1.65 0.57 -6.34
N PHE A 73 -1.25 -0.15 -7.40
CA PHE A 73 -0.26 -1.22 -7.27
C PHE A 73 1.13 -0.72 -6.86
N THR A 74 1.56 0.41 -7.43
CA THR A 74 2.85 1.02 -7.07
C THR A 74 2.84 1.57 -5.65
N VAL A 75 1.78 2.27 -5.26
CA VAL A 75 1.64 2.83 -3.90
C VAL A 75 1.52 1.72 -2.86
N ALA A 76 0.74 0.68 -3.14
CA ALA A 76 0.62 -0.48 -2.25
C ALA A 76 1.98 -1.18 -2.04
N PHE A 77 2.74 -1.39 -3.11
CA PHE A 77 4.05 -2.05 -3.05
C PHE A 77 5.10 -1.18 -2.34
N PHE A 78 5.33 0.06 -2.80
CA PHE A 78 6.39 0.91 -2.23
C PHE A 78 6.03 1.46 -0.84
N GLY A 79 4.74 1.60 -0.54
CA GLY A 79 4.25 1.98 0.78
C GLY A 79 4.11 0.81 1.74
N ALA A 80 4.26 -0.44 1.27
CA ALA A 80 3.90 -1.64 2.03
C ALA A 80 2.53 -1.47 2.72
N LEU A 81 1.53 -1.05 1.95
CA LEU A 81 0.19 -0.75 2.48
C LEU A 81 -0.65 -2.02 2.58
N HIS A 82 -1.50 -2.07 3.60
CA HIS A 82 -2.60 -3.01 3.57
C HIS A 82 -3.61 -2.54 2.54
N ILE A 83 -4.12 -3.47 1.73
CA ILE A 83 -5.14 -3.14 0.71
C ILE A 83 -6.35 -2.46 1.35
N GLU A 84 -6.71 -2.87 2.58
CA GLU A 84 -7.84 -2.34 3.33
C GLU A 84 -7.68 -0.87 3.75
N GLU A 85 -6.46 -0.34 3.78
CA GLU A 85 -6.20 1.10 3.98
C GLU A 85 -6.46 1.91 2.70
N MET A 86 -6.48 1.26 1.53
CA MET A 86 -6.60 1.91 0.22
C MET A 86 -7.97 1.74 -0.44
N VAL A 87 -8.71 0.70 -0.07
CA VAL A 87 -9.97 0.30 -0.73
C VAL A 87 -11.10 0.18 0.27
N THR A 88 -12.32 0.41 -0.22
CA THR A 88 -13.52 0.25 0.60
C THR A 88 -13.94 -1.22 0.67
N ASN A 89 -14.40 -1.67 1.86
CA ASN A 89 -15.09 -2.96 1.95
C ASN A 89 -16.53 -2.85 1.45
N HIS A 90 -17.18 -1.73 1.74
CA HIS A 90 -18.55 -1.41 1.34
C HIS A 90 -18.67 0.09 1.03
N GLN A 91 -19.38 0.44 -0.05
CA GLN A 91 -19.50 1.82 -0.53
C GLN A 91 -20.21 2.79 0.45
N ASN A 92 -20.94 2.28 1.44
CA ASN A 92 -21.78 3.07 2.35
C ASN A 92 -21.37 3.02 3.82
N ILE A 93 -20.18 2.48 4.14
CA ILE A 93 -19.70 2.39 5.53
C ILE A 93 -18.48 3.30 5.68
N VAL A 94 -18.55 4.20 6.68
CA VAL A 94 -17.40 5.04 7.05
C VAL A 94 -16.29 4.15 7.57
N GLN A 95 -15.14 4.18 6.88
CA GLN A 95 -13.96 3.44 7.27
C GLN A 95 -12.92 4.43 7.79
N PRO A 96 -12.62 4.42 9.10
CA PRO A 96 -11.71 5.38 9.70
C PRO A 96 -10.27 5.24 9.18
N ASP A 97 -9.90 4.03 8.76
CA ASP A 97 -8.54 3.69 8.31
C ASP A 97 -8.34 3.87 6.80
N LEU A 98 -9.38 4.31 6.07
CA LEU A 98 -9.32 4.52 4.62
C LEU A 98 -8.55 5.79 4.30
N LEU A 99 -7.62 5.70 3.35
CA LEU A 99 -6.82 6.81 2.88
C LEU A 99 -7.65 7.79 2.04
N HIS A 100 -7.70 9.05 2.47
CA HIS A 100 -8.41 10.12 1.76
C HIS A 100 -7.47 10.99 0.94
N LEU A 101 -8.03 11.77 0.01
CA LEU A 101 -7.24 12.74 -0.76
C LEU A 101 -6.57 13.78 0.15
N SER A 102 -7.23 14.19 1.24
CA SER A 102 -6.71 15.12 2.25
C SER A 102 -5.48 14.58 2.99
N ASP A 103 -5.29 13.27 3.01
CA ASP A 103 -4.16 12.61 3.65
C ASP A 103 -2.92 12.54 2.75
N LEU A 104 -3.07 12.92 1.48
CA LEU A 104 -1.99 12.94 0.50
C LEU A 104 -1.36 14.33 0.39
N GLN A 105 -0.04 14.39 0.57
CA GLN A 105 0.76 15.56 0.24
C GLN A 105 1.77 15.22 -0.86
N LEU A 106 1.54 15.76 -2.05
CA LEU A 106 2.44 15.62 -3.19
C LEU A 106 3.48 16.75 -3.21
N THR A 107 4.74 16.37 -3.45
CA THR A 107 5.87 17.29 -3.63
C THR A 107 6.61 16.95 -4.92
N GLU A 108 7.59 17.77 -5.33
CA GLU A 108 8.42 17.52 -6.51
C GLU A 108 9.25 16.22 -6.46
N ARG A 109 9.51 15.66 -5.27
CA ARG A 109 10.38 14.47 -5.14
C ARG A 109 9.80 13.34 -4.29
N SER A 110 8.65 13.57 -3.67
CA SER A 110 8.02 12.59 -2.80
C SER A 110 6.51 12.74 -2.75
N ALA A 111 5.84 11.67 -2.33
CA ALA A 111 4.46 11.68 -1.92
C ALA A 111 4.39 11.23 -0.47
N ASN A 112 3.79 12.04 0.41
CA ASN A 112 3.60 11.67 1.80
C ASN A 112 2.13 11.24 1.99
N LEU A 113 1.93 10.07 2.57
CA LEU A 113 0.62 9.52 2.90
C LEU A 113 0.46 9.46 4.41
N CYS A 114 -0.58 10.09 4.92
CA CYS A 114 -0.93 10.07 6.33
C CYS A 114 -1.96 8.97 6.59
N LEU A 115 -1.56 7.87 7.22
CA LEU A 115 -2.47 6.77 7.51
C LEU A 115 -3.02 6.88 8.92
N HIS A 116 -4.31 6.63 9.05
CA HIS A 116 -4.99 6.52 10.33
C HIS A 116 -5.09 5.03 10.67
N THR A 117 -4.73 4.65 11.89
CA THR A 117 -4.99 3.27 12.34
C THR A 117 -5.79 3.22 13.61
N SER A 118 -6.96 2.59 13.51
CA SER A 118 -7.82 2.25 14.63
C SER A 118 -7.16 1.26 15.60
N HIS A 119 -6.32 0.35 15.09
CA HIS A 119 -5.62 -0.68 15.88
C HIS A 119 -4.53 -0.15 16.83
N MET A 120 -4.03 1.07 16.60
CA MET A 120 -2.91 1.66 17.35
C MET A 120 -3.33 2.83 18.24
N GLY A 121 -4.64 3.09 18.34
CA GLY A 121 -5.19 4.20 19.13
C GLY A 121 -4.88 5.56 18.51
N GLN A 122 -5.71 6.04 17.58
CA GLN A 122 -5.69 7.42 17.03
C GLN A 122 -4.33 8.00 16.56
N GLU A 123 -3.28 7.19 16.45
CA GLU A 123 -1.99 7.64 15.94
C GLU A 123 -1.98 7.59 14.42
N ARG A 124 -1.53 8.71 13.84
CA ARG A 124 -1.30 8.85 12.41
C ARG A 124 0.16 8.56 12.11
N TYR A 125 0.44 7.65 11.19
CA TYR A 125 1.81 7.44 10.72
C TYR A 125 1.98 7.89 9.28
N LEU A 126 3.15 8.47 9.03
CA LEU A 126 3.51 9.07 7.75
C LEU A 126 4.32 8.08 6.91
N ILE A 127 3.82 7.72 5.75
CA ILE A 127 4.59 6.99 4.75
C ILE A 127 5.09 7.98 3.70
N GLN A 128 6.40 8.05 3.56
CA GLN A 128 7.04 8.86 2.54
C GLN A 128 7.49 7.99 1.36
N LEU A 129 6.78 8.11 0.24
CA LEU A 129 7.15 7.54 -1.04
C LEU A 129 8.15 8.45 -1.73
N ARG A 130 9.22 7.87 -2.28
CA ARG A 130 10.27 8.60 -3.01
C ARG A 130 10.24 8.27 -4.49
N LEU A 131 10.87 9.13 -5.29
CA LEU A 131 11.11 8.84 -6.70
C LEU A 131 11.88 7.51 -6.84
N SER A 132 11.44 6.67 -7.77
CA SER A 132 12.17 5.49 -8.20
C SER A 132 13.05 5.86 -9.38
N LYS A 133 14.22 5.22 -9.51
CA LYS A 133 15.07 5.36 -10.70
C LYS A 133 14.37 4.82 -11.95
N GLU A 134 13.50 3.84 -11.77
CA GLU A 134 12.71 3.27 -12.84
C GLU A 134 11.33 3.94 -12.88
N ILE A 135 11.14 4.80 -13.88
CA ILE A 135 9.94 5.61 -14.07
C ILE A 135 8.69 4.72 -14.19
N TRP A 136 8.83 3.55 -14.82
CA TRP A 136 7.69 2.65 -15.05
C TRP A 136 7.06 2.12 -13.76
N VAL A 137 7.83 1.96 -12.69
CA VAL A 137 7.33 1.52 -11.38
C VAL A 137 7.28 2.67 -10.36
N CYS A 138 7.55 3.91 -10.77
CA CYS A 138 7.71 5.00 -9.82
C CYS A 138 6.37 5.36 -9.16
N PRO A 139 6.26 5.23 -7.82
CA PRO A 139 5.00 5.48 -7.12
C PRO A 139 4.63 6.97 -7.13
N VAL A 140 5.62 7.87 -7.02
CA VAL A 140 5.38 9.32 -7.04
C VAL A 140 4.84 9.76 -8.39
N GLU A 141 5.40 9.25 -9.49
CA GLU A 141 4.97 9.62 -10.83
C GLU A 141 3.60 9.02 -11.16
N ALA A 142 3.38 7.74 -10.82
CA ALA A 142 2.09 7.10 -10.96
C ALA A 142 0.99 7.85 -10.18
N LEU A 143 1.30 8.29 -8.95
CA LEU A 143 0.37 9.05 -8.13
C LEU A 143 0.08 10.44 -8.69
N ARG A 144 1.08 11.13 -9.27
CA ARG A 144 0.86 12.43 -9.93
C ARG A 144 -0.04 12.32 -11.14
N ILE A 145 0.25 11.36 -12.02
CA ILE A 145 -0.56 11.12 -13.22
C ILE A 145 -2.00 10.80 -12.80
N TYR A 146 -2.16 9.97 -11.77
CA TYR A 146 -3.47 9.66 -11.23
C TYR A 146 -4.18 10.88 -10.64
N VAL A 147 -3.56 11.64 -9.75
CA VAL A 147 -4.18 12.82 -9.13
C VAL A 147 -4.55 13.88 -10.17
N ALA A 148 -3.76 14.05 -11.23
CA ALA A 148 -4.09 14.94 -12.34
C ALA A 148 -5.30 14.47 -13.15
N ALA A 149 -5.52 13.15 -13.27
CA ALA A 149 -6.65 12.56 -13.99
C ALA A 149 -7.88 12.31 -13.11
N ARG A 150 -7.71 12.27 -11.78
CA ARG A 150 -8.76 11.94 -10.80
C ARG A 150 -9.91 12.94 -10.92
N PRO A 151 -11.18 12.48 -10.89
CA PRO A 151 -12.34 13.37 -10.78
C PRO A 151 -12.19 14.34 -9.60
N GLN A 152 -12.63 15.58 -9.81
CA GLN A 152 -12.59 16.62 -8.78
C GLN A 152 -13.58 16.28 -7.67
N GLY A 153 -13.17 16.46 -6.42
CA GLY A 153 -14.01 16.23 -5.24
C GLY A 153 -13.25 15.61 -4.08
N GLU A 154 -13.74 15.86 -2.88
CA GLU A 154 -13.25 15.28 -1.63
C GLU A 154 -13.56 13.78 -1.55
N GLY A 155 -12.94 13.09 -0.59
CA GLY A 155 -13.23 11.69 -0.28
C GLY A 155 -12.03 10.75 -0.42
N PRO A 156 -12.27 9.45 -0.67
CA PRO A 156 -11.23 8.44 -0.78
C PRO A 156 -10.19 8.80 -1.84
N LEU A 157 -8.93 8.45 -1.59
CA LEU A 157 -7.85 8.78 -2.52
C LEU A 157 -8.07 8.09 -3.87
N PHE A 158 -8.37 6.79 -3.85
CA PHE A 158 -8.56 5.95 -5.04
C PHE A 158 -10.04 5.78 -5.40
N VAL A 159 -10.45 6.42 -6.49
CA VAL A 159 -11.83 6.43 -6.99
C VAL A 159 -11.86 6.11 -8.48
N HIS A 160 -12.95 5.48 -8.92
CA HIS A 160 -13.29 5.28 -10.32
C HIS A 160 -13.68 6.61 -10.99
N SER A 161 -13.84 6.60 -12.31
CA SER A 161 -14.18 7.80 -13.09
C SER A 161 -15.55 8.40 -12.76
N ASP A 162 -16.44 7.61 -12.15
CA ASP A 162 -17.74 8.01 -11.60
C ASP A 162 -17.65 8.53 -10.15
N SER A 163 -16.43 8.75 -9.65
CA SER A 163 -16.10 9.17 -8.29
C SER A 163 -16.46 8.15 -7.19
N MET A 164 -16.83 6.92 -7.55
CA MET A 164 -17.06 5.86 -6.57
C MET A 164 -15.73 5.28 -6.10
N ALA A 165 -15.63 5.01 -4.79
CA ALA A 165 -14.43 4.42 -4.21
C ALA A 165 -14.18 3.00 -4.73
N VAL A 166 -12.91 2.67 -4.96
CA VAL A 166 -12.53 1.31 -5.36
C VAL A 166 -12.84 0.34 -4.22
N THR A 167 -13.50 -0.77 -4.54
CA THR A 167 -13.82 -1.80 -3.55
C THR A 167 -12.72 -2.86 -3.47
N LYS A 168 -12.61 -3.54 -2.32
CA LYS A 168 -11.72 -4.70 -2.12
C LYS A 168 -11.92 -5.78 -3.18
N ARG A 169 -13.18 -6.02 -3.56
CA ARG A 169 -13.53 -7.03 -4.57
C ARG A 169 -13.00 -6.64 -5.95
N GLU A 170 -13.16 -5.39 -6.35
CA GLU A 170 -12.67 -4.87 -7.64
C GLU A 170 -11.15 -4.92 -7.70
N PHE A 171 -10.49 -4.45 -6.64
CA PHE A 171 -9.03 -4.52 -6.54
C PHE A 171 -8.52 -5.94 -6.73
N LEU A 172 -9.05 -6.90 -5.97
CA LEU A 172 -8.62 -8.29 -6.08
C LEU A 172 -8.97 -8.91 -7.42
N THR A 173 -10.05 -8.48 -8.07
CA THR A 173 -10.43 -8.97 -9.40
C THR A 173 -9.41 -8.53 -10.45
N VAL A 174 -9.07 -7.24 -10.48
CA VAL A 174 -8.05 -6.71 -11.42
C VAL A 174 -6.68 -7.31 -11.12
N PHE A 175 -6.29 -7.37 -9.84
CA PHE A 175 -5.03 -7.96 -9.42
C PHE A 175 -4.89 -9.42 -9.86
N ARG A 176 -5.91 -10.26 -9.64
CA ARG A 176 -5.87 -11.68 -10.03
C ARG A 176 -5.90 -11.88 -11.54
N ARG A 177 -6.63 -11.04 -12.29
CA ARG A 177 -6.61 -11.06 -13.76
C ARG A 177 -5.23 -10.70 -14.31
N ALA A 178 -4.61 -9.65 -13.77
CA ALA A 178 -3.25 -9.23 -14.12
C ALA A 178 -2.22 -10.35 -13.83
N LEU A 179 -2.31 -11.00 -12.66
CA LEU A 179 -1.47 -12.16 -12.34
C LEU A 179 -1.65 -13.30 -13.35
N GLY A 180 -2.90 -13.63 -13.70
CA GLY A 180 -3.20 -14.69 -14.65
C GLY A 180 -2.61 -14.42 -16.04
N LEU A 181 -2.71 -13.19 -16.54
CA LEU A 181 -2.10 -12.79 -17.81
C LEU A 181 -0.56 -12.76 -17.75
N ALA A 182 0.01 -12.46 -16.58
CA ALA A 182 1.45 -12.54 -16.34
C ALA A 182 1.96 -13.99 -16.20
N GLY A 183 1.09 -15.00 -16.27
CA GLY A 183 1.46 -16.41 -16.07
C GLY A 183 1.76 -16.78 -14.61
N LEU A 184 1.34 -15.92 -13.66
CA LEU A 184 1.55 -16.12 -12.23
C LEU A 184 0.31 -16.76 -11.59
N PRO A 185 0.46 -17.68 -10.61
CA PRO A 185 -0.65 -18.40 -10.00
C PRO A 185 -1.47 -17.50 -9.07
N PRO A 186 -2.69 -17.03 -9.44
CA PRO A 186 -3.38 -15.98 -8.68
C PRO A 186 -3.82 -16.43 -7.28
N ASN A 187 -3.98 -17.74 -7.07
CA ASN A 187 -4.39 -18.33 -5.79
C ASN A 187 -3.33 -18.21 -4.69
N GLN A 188 -2.07 -17.96 -5.07
CA GLN A 188 -0.98 -17.73 -4.13
C GLN A 188 -0.89 -16.26 -3.70
N TYR A 189 -1.67 -15.36 -4.31
CA TYR A 189 -1.65 -13.94 -4.00
C TYR A 189 -2.98 -13.49 -3.38
N GLY A 190 -2.89 -12.57 -2.43
CA GLY A 190 -4.04 -12.13 -1.66
C GLY A 190 -3.85 -10.75 -1.06
N VAL A 191 -4.67 -10.47 -0.06
CA VAL A 191 -4.79 -9.12 0.51
C VAL A 191 -3.52 -8.63 1.23
N HIS A 192 -2.70 -9.58 1.68
CA HIS A 192 -1.45 -9.30 2.38
C HIS A 192 -0.23 -9.32 1.44
N SER A 193 -0.38 -9.71 0.18
CA SER A 193 0.77 -9.91 -0.72
C SER A 193 1.56 -8.63 -0.97
N PHE A 194 0.91 -7.47 -1.04
CA PHE A 194 1.60 -6.18 -1.20
C PHE A 194 2.33 -5.74 0.07
N TRP A 195 1.72 -5.98 1.24
CA TRP A 195 2.30 -5.65 2.54
C TRP A 195 3.52 -6.54 2.88
N LEU A 196 3.54 -7.78 2.39
CA LEU A 196 4.66 -8.71 2.58
C LEU A 196 5.87 -8.43 1.67
N GLY A 197 5.71 -7.59 0.64
CA GLY A 197 6.68 -7.34 -0.45
C GLY A 197 7.92 -6.53 -0.08
#